data_AF-A0A853IRP0-F1
#
_entry.id   AF-A0A853IRP0-F1
#
_cell.length_a   1.000
_cell.length_b   1.000
_cell.length_c   1.000
_cell.angle_alpha   90.00
_cell.angle_beta   90.00
_cell.angle_gamma   90.00
#
_symmetry.space_group_name_H-M   'P 1'
#
loop_
_entity.id
_entity.type
_entity.pdbx_description
1 polymer ?
#
loop_
_entity_poly.entity_id
_entity_poly.type
_entity_poly.pdbx_seq_one_letter_code
_entity_poly.pdbx_strand_id
1 'polypeptide(L)'
;MYRDAASGKVYMYLTARRGGRLMYALDVTDPKAPKFLWKRSNTDTGFSELGQTWSAPAVGKVKGHSNPVLIFGAGYDPNQDDEATTAADTMGRGIFVLDAVTGAKVWEAGPGGNGDTCKGNPCHLENMKHAIPAEIAILNRDFDLEGYVDRLYAADTGGNVWRVDLEPDGTGAVSTWQVSKLAALGGSTTPRRKFFYPPDVAPGKDYDAVVMISGDREHPTVHDDATFGVQNRFYMIKDQFPGKDGSQGVPAVDNTDTARDDDVADLVRITIDATTAKSSPTYSGTLKGFFYTLPSDGEKGVNAPTAFGSTVYFGTNQPKAPDTYTCEAGLGTARSYHINYFTGDVKSFDFVGGGLPRRRW
;
A
#
# COMPACT_ATOMS: atom_id res chain seq x y z
N MET A 1 -8.58 15.76 5.77
CA MET A 1 -9.65 16.57 6.41
C MET A 1 -10.88 15.69 6.51
N TYR A 2 -11.68 15.84 7.57
CA TYR A 2 -12.91 15.08 7.79
C TYR A 2 -14.02 16.00 8.25
N ARG A 3 -15.24 15.80 7.76
CA ARG A 3 -16.43 16.48 8.27
C ARG A 3 -17.33 15.45 8.92
N ASP A 4 -17.56 15.61 10.21
CA ASP A 4 -18.53 14.81 10.93
C ASP A 4 -19.95 15.24 10.51
N ALA A 5 -20.72 14.31 9.93
CA ALA A 5 -22.04 14.62 9.39
C ALA A 5 -23.07 14.95 10.49
N ALA A 6 -22.93 14.38 11.68
CA ALA A 6 -23.90 14.53 12.77
C ALA A 6 -23.73 15.86 13.52
N SER A 7 -22.49 16.20 13.87
CA SER A 7 -22.14 17.41 14.62
C SER A 7 -21.80 18.60 13.72
N GLY A 8 -21.53 18.36 12.43
CA GLY A 8 -21.06 19.39 11.48
C GLY A 8 -19.61 19.81 11.70
N LYS A 9 -18.89 19.19 12.64
CA LYS A 9 -17.49 19.49 12.96
C LYS A 9 -16.57 19.15 11.78
N VAL A 10 -15.56 19.98 11.56
CA VAL A 10 -14.53 19.74 10.53
C VAL A 10 -13.18 19.62 11.19
N TYR A 11 -12.49 18.50 10.97
CA TYR A 11 -11.17 18.21 11.52
C TYR A 11 -10.11 18.13 10.42
N MET A 12 -8.92 18.68 10.68
CA MET A 12 -7.76 18.59 9.81
C MET A 12 -6.63 17.84 10.51
N TYR A 13 -6.10 16.83 9.83
CA TYR A 13 -4.98 16.01 10.31
C TYR A 13 -3.76 16.32 9.46
N LEU A 14 -2.66 16.68 10.11
CA LEU A 14 -1.42 17.12 9.48
C LEU A 14 -0.31 16.13 9.80
N THR A 15 0.36 15.65 8.77
CA THR A 15 1.54 14.79 8.90
C THR A 15 2.81 15.55 8.49
N ALA A 16 3.94 15.15 9.06
CA ALA A 16 5.22 15.84 8.89
C ALA A 16 6.05 15.32 7.70
N ARG A 17 5.77 14.11 7.18
CA ARG A 17 6.58 13.45 6.14
C ARG A 17 8.07 13.44 6.55
N ARG A 18 8.99 13.91 5.69
CA ARG A 18 10.42 14.08 6.03
C ARG A 18 10.68 15.02 7.21
N GLY A 19 9.73 15.88 7.56
CA GLY A 19 9.83 16.80 8.69
C GLY A 19 9.81 16.14 10.06
N GLY A 20 9.43 14.85 10.18
CA GLY A 20 9.57 14.11 11.43
C GLY A 20 8.53 13.01 11.67
N ARG A 21 8.59 12.47 12.89
CA ARG A 21 7.83 11.30 13.35
C ARG A 21 6.65 11.73 14.24
N LEU A 22 5.74 12.51 13.66
CA LEU A 22 4.65 13.14 14.39
C LEU A 22 3.46 13.50 13.49
N MET A 23 2.32 13.72 14.12
CA MET A 23 1.11 14.22 13.49
C MET A 23 0.32 15.14 14.43
N TYR A 24 -0.47 16.03 13.86
CA TYR A 24 -1.33 16.98 14.57
C TYR A 24 -2.78 16.85 14.12
N ALA A 25 -3.71 17.18 15.01
CA ALA A 25 -5.11 17.41 14.67
C ALA A 25 -5.57 18.80 15.09
N LEU A 26 -6.36 19.41 14.22
CA LEU A 26 -6.98 20.71 14.41
C LEU A 26 -8.49 20.59 14.18
N ASP A 27 -9.31 21.22 15.03
CA ASP A 27 -10.71 21.55 14.72
C ASP A 27 -10.70 22.83 13.87
N VAL A 28 -11.09 22.68 12.62
CA VAL A 28 -11.19 23.72 11.59
C VAL A 28 -12.64 23.98 11.20
N THR A 29 -13.60 23.69 12.09
CA THR A 29 -15.02 23.98 11.88
C THR A 29 -15.24 25.46 11.59
N ASP A 30 -14.49 26.34 12.28
CA ASP A 30 -14.29 27.72 11.85
C ASP A 30 -12.90 27.85 11.19
N PRO A 31 -12.81 27.99 9.85
CA PRO A 31 -11.53 28.10 9.17
C PRO A 31 -10.77 29.40 9.52
N LYS A 32 -11.43 30.40 10.09
CA LYS A 32 -10.79 31.65 10.53
C LYS A 32 -10.22 31.55 11.95
N ALA A 33 -10.62 30.55 12.72
CA ALA A 33 -10.20 30.35 14.10
C ALA A 33 -9.92 28.86 14.39
N PRO A 34 -8.91 28.25 13.72
CA PRO A 34 -8.58 26.85 13.93
C PRO A 34 -8.14 26.60 15.37
N LYS A 35 -8.60 25.49 15.95
CA LYS A 35 -8.29 25.09 17.33
C LYS A 35 -7.42 23.85 17.34
N PHE A 36 -6.33 23.89 18.09
CA PHE A 36 -5.52 22.71 18.35
C PHE A 36 -6.31 21.67 19.14
N LEU A 37 -6.30 20.41 18.69
CA LEU A 37 -6.88 19.29 19.41
C LEU A 37 -5.80 18.51 20.15
N TRP A 38 -4.88 17.92 19.38
CA TRP A 38 -3.86 17.04 19.93
C TRP A 38 -2.65 16.91 18.99
N LYS A 39 -1.56 16.40 19.55
CA LYS A 39 -0.33 16.02 18.87
C LYS A 39 0.04 14.61 19.32
N ARG A 40 0.48 13.78 18.38
CA ARG A 40 1.13 12.49 18.66
C ARG A 40 2.47 12.41 17.95
N SER A 41 3.41 11.72 18.58
CA SER A 41 4.79 11.59 18.15
C SER A 41 5.37 10.26 18.63
N ASN A 42 6.51 9.88 18.07
CA ASN A 42 7.20 8.65 18.44
C ASN A 42 7.71 8.61 19.90
N THR A 43 7.71 9.74 20.60
CA THR A 43 8.07 9.82 22.02
C THR A 43 6.89 9.57 22.95
N ASP A 44 5.65 9.54 22.42
CA ASP A 44 4.47 9.17 23.19
C ASP A 44 4.47 7.67 23.48
N THR A 45 3.99 7.28 24.68
CA THR A 45 3.89 5.87 25.07
C THR A 45 3.07 5.08 24.05
N GLY A 46 3.66 3.99 23.54
CA GLY A 46 3.01 3.13 22.55
C GLY A 46 3.06 3.66 21.11
N PHE A 47 3.94 4.62 20.80
CA PHE A 47 4.16 5.12 19.44
C PHE A 47 5.60 4.92 18.97
N SER A 48 6.38 4.03 19.61
CA SER A 48 7.79 3.82 19.28
C SER A 48 8.03 3.40 17.83
N GLU A 49 7.08 2.71 17.21
CA GLU A 49 7.12 2.31 15.80
C GLU A 49 6.75 3.44 14.82
N LEU A 50 6.21 4.58 15.28
CA LEU A 50 5.84 5.68 14.38
C LEU A 50 7.07 6.23 13.67
N GLY A 51 7.23 5.98 12.37
CA GLY A 51 8.29 6.51 11.51
C GLY A 51 7.96 7.91 10.97
N GLN A 52 8.63 8.32 9.89
CA GLN A 52 8.26 9.55 9.19
C GLN A 52 6.82 9.43 8.68
N THR A 53 5.96 10.41 8.98
CA THR A 53 4.52 10.29 8.74
C THR A 53 4.14 10.58 7.29
N TRP A 54 4.47 9.65 6.39
CA TRP A 54 4.12 9.69 4.97
C TRP A 54 2.75 9.10 4.66
N SER A 55 2.32 8.12 5.46
CA SER A 55 1.00 7.51 5.32
C SER A 55 -0.05 8.58 5.57
N ALA A 56 -0.86 8.85 4.55
CA ALA A 56 -2.01 9.75 4.70
C ALA A 56 -3.05 9.03 5.57
N PRO A 57 -3.52 9.63 6.68
CA PRO A 57 -4.52 8.97 7.52
C PRO A 57 -5.88 8.90 6.83
N ALA A 58 -6.37 7.67 6.65
CA ALA A 58 -7.74 7.41 6.29
C ALA A 58 -8.63 7.65 7.50
N VAL A 59 -9.81 8.25 7.28
CA VAL A 59 -10.76 8.55 8.36
C VAL A 59 -12.00 7.69 8.15
N GLY A 60 -12.38 6.92 9.16
CA GLY A 60 -13.52 6.02 9.07
C GLY A 60 -14.23 5.87 10.41
N LYS A 61 -15.37 5.19 10.41
CA LYS A 61 -16.02 4.71 11.63
C LYS A 61 -15.70 3.24 11.78
N VAL A 62 -15.52 2.78 12.99
CA VAL A 62 -15.35 1.35 13.28
C VAL A 62 -16.39 0.94 14.30
N LYS A 63 -16.95 -0.25 14.12
CA LYS A 63 -17.97 -0.78 15.03
C LYS A 63 -17.39 -0.90 16.45
N GLY A 64 -18.18 -0.57 17.46
CA GLY A 64 -17.74 -0.61 18.86
C GLY A 64 -16.90 0.58 19.32
N HIS A 65 -16.67 1.59 18.46
CA HIS A 65 -16.02 2.85 18.84
C HIS A 65 -16.91 4.05 18.49
N SER A 66 -17.05 5.00 19.42
CA SER A 66 -18.03 6.09 19.31
C SER A 66 -17.59 7.21 18.36
N ASN A 67 -16.29 7.56 18.39
CA ASN A 67 -15.73 8.61 17.55
C ASN A 67 -15.29 8.01 16.21
N PRO A 68 -15.14 8.84 15.15
CA PRO A 68 -14.38 8.41 13.99
C PRO A 68 -12.93 8.11 14.41
N VAL A 69 -12.28 7.22 13.66
CA VAL A 69 -10.88 6.85 13.83
C VAL A 69 -10.00 7.33 12.67
N LEU A 70 -8.72 7.53 12.97
CA LEU A 70 -7.65 7.67 11.99
C LEU A 70 -6.96 6.33 11.84
N ILE A 71 -6.86 5.85 10.60
CA ILE A 71 -6.19 4.60 10.25
C ILE A 71 -5.02 4.95 9.33
N PHE A 72 -3.81 4.56 9.71
CA PHE A 72 -2.61 4.86 8.93
C PHE A 72 -1.49 3.84 9.17
N GLY A 73 -0.63 3.69 8.17
CA GLY A 73 0.62 2.95 8.31
C GLY A 73 1.57 3.69 9.25
N ALA A 74 2.38 2.95 10.00
CA ALA A 74 3.30 3.51 10.98
C ALA A 74 4.35 4.43 10.36
N GLY A 75 4.53 4.43 9.04
CA GLY A 75 5.27 5.45 8.30
C GLY A 75 6.49 4.90 7.59
N TYR A 76 7.39 5.81 7.22
CA TYR A 76 8.61 5.51 6.49
C TYR A 76 9.82 5.43 7.42
N ASP A 77 10.75 4.51 7.13
CA ASP A 77 12.09 4.51 7.69
C ASP A 77 13.06 5.12 6.67
N PRO A 78 13.85 6.16 7.04
CA PRO A 78 14.83 6.78 6.13
C PRO A 78 15.88 5.82 5.55
N ASN A 79 16.16 4.68 6.17
CA ASN A 79 17.07 3.68 5.59
C ASN A 79 16.58 3.16 4.22
N GLN A 80 15.30 3.33 3.91
CA GLN A 80 14.72 2.93 2.63
C GLN A 80 15.14 3.84 1.47
N ASP A 81 15.84 4.95 1.75
CA ASP A 81 16.54 5.81 0.78
C ASP A 81 17.93 5.23 0.38
N ASP A 82 18.38 4.11 0.98
CA ASP A 82 19.66 3.47 0.65
C ASP A 82 19.57 2.58 -0.60
N GLU A 83 20.63 2.60 -1.42
CA GLU A 83 20.77 1.84 -2.68
C GLU A 83 22.01 0.93 -2.64
N ALA A 84 21.90 -0.37 -2.33
CA ALA A 84 20.69 -1.11 -1.95
C ALA A 84 20.32 -0.93 -0.46
N THR A 85 19.03 -1.06 -0.15
CA THR A 85 18.57 -1.12 1.23
C THR A 85 18.98 -2.43 1.89
N THR A 86 20.05 -2.42 2.68
CA THR A 86 20.57 -3.60 3.40
C THR A 86 20.25 -3.60 4.89
N ALA A 87 19.98 -2.42 5.46
CA ALA A 87 19.62 -2.29 6.87
C ALA A 87 18.17 -2.75 7.10
N ALA A 88 17.92 -3.37 8.25
CA ALA A 88 16.56 -3.64 8.69
C ALA A 88 15.87 -2.34 9.13
N ASP A 89 14.58 -2.22 8.85
CA ASP A 89 13.80 -1.07 9.31
C ASP A 89 13.71 -1.07 10.84
N THR A 90 13.87 0.10 11.41
CA THR A 90 13.87 0.40 12.84
C THR A 90 12.65 1.20 13.27
N MET A 91 11.92 1.78 12.31
CA MET A 91 10.67 2.51 12.51
C MET A 91 9.74 2.34 11.31
N GLY A 92 8.52 2.87 11.39
CA GLY A 92 7.55 2.81 10.31
C GLY A 92 6.86 1.46 10.15
N ARG A 93 7.16 0.48 11.02
CA ARG A 93 6.68 -0.90 10.90
C ARG A 93 5.36 -1.05 11.64
N GLY A 94 4.26 -1.12 10.91
CA GLY A 94 2.96 -1.37 11.53
C GLY A 94 1.81 -0.51 11.01
N ILE A 95 0.69 -0.62 11.70
CA ILE A 95 -0.55 0.11 11.44
C ILE A 95 -1.04 0.68 12.77
N PHE A 96 -1.43 1.95 12.78
CA PHE A 96 -2.06 2.60 13.92
C PHE A 96 -3.52 2.90 13.63
N VAL A 97 -4.36 2.73 14.64
CA VAL A 97 -5.72 3.24 14.69
C VAL A 97 -5.86 4.15 15.90
N LEU A 98 -6.15 5.42 15.67
CA LEU A 98 -6.34 6.42 16.72
C LEU A 98 -7.78 6.93 16.74
N ASP A 99 -8.28 7.29 17.91
CA ASP A 99 -9.48 8.10 18.04
C ASP A 99 -9.19 9.47 17.41
N ALA A 100 -9.98 9.87 16.41
CA ALA A 100 -9.66 11.03 15.60
C ALA A 100 -9.87 12.36 16.34
N VAL A 101 -10.70 12.37 17.38
CA VAL A 101 -11.04 13.57 18.16
C VAL A 101 -10.06 13.77 19.32
N THR A 102 -9.66 12.69 19.99
CA THR A 102 -8.82 12.73 21.20
C THR A 102 -7.35 12.38 20.94
N GLY A 103 -7.06 11.74 19.82
CA GLY A 103 -5.73 11.22 19.49
C GLY A 103 -5.31 10.04 20.35
N ALA A 104 -6.22 9.43 21.12
CA ALA A 104 -5.93 8.22 21.89
C ALA A 104 -5.68 7.03 20.97
N LYS A 105 -4.71 6.17 21.30
CA LYS A 105 -4.47 4.94 20.55
C LYS A 105 -5.59 3.95 20.82
N VAL A 106 -6.34 3.61 19.78
CA VAL A 106 -7.42 2.61 19.82
C VAL A 106 -6.82 1.23 19.61
N TRP A 107 -5.94 1.07 18.63
CA TRP A 107 -5.34 -0.22 18.28
C TRP A 107 -4.01 -0.04 17.54
N GLU A 108 -3.17 -1.07 17.59
CA GLU A 108 -1.98 -1.17 16.75
C GLU A 108 -1.70 -2.60 16.28
N ALA A 109 -1.07 -2.69 15.11
CA ALA A 109 -0.28 -3.84 14.71
C ALA A 109 1.17 -3.45 14.45
N GLY A 110 2.10 -4.35 14.77
CA GLY A 110 3.53 -4.09 14.64
C GLY A 110 4.40 -5.36 14.66
N PRO A 111 5.73 -5.21 14.64
CA PRO A 111 6.67 -6.33 14.69
C PRO A 111 6.71 -7.01 16.07
N GLY A 112 7.38 -8.17 16.13
CA GLY A 112 7.71 -8.84 17.39
C GLY A 112 6.79 -10.00 17.78
N GLY A 113 5.99 -10.48 16.83
CA GLY A 113 5.18 -11.69 16.98
C GLY A 113 5.93 -12.98 16.59
N ASN A 114 5.23 -14.11 16.72
CA ASN A 114 5.74 -15.46 16.39
C ASN A 114 5.04 -16.08 15.16
N GLY A 115 4.34 -15.26 14.37
CA GLY A 115 3.68 -15.72 13.15
C GLY A 115 3.16 -14.58 12.29
N ASP A 116 2.64 -14.94 11.12
CA ASP A 116 2.05 -14.02 10.14
C ASP A 116 0.55 -13.76 10.35
N THR A 117 0.03 -14.20 11.49
CA THR A 117 -1.29 -13.86 11.99
C THR A 117 -1.21 -13.42 13.46
N CYS A 118 -2.06 -12.47 13.85
CA CYS A 118 -2.19 -12.03 15.24
C CYS A 118 -3.63 -11.62 15.54
N LYS A 119 -4.01 -11.62 16.82
CA LYS A 119 -5.32 -11.16 17.29
C LYS A 119 -5.16 -10.35 18.58
N GLY A 120 -5.95 -9.29 18.72
CA GLY A 120 -6.01 -8.45 19.92
C GLY A 120 -5.24 -7.15 19.79
N ASN A 121 -4.94 -6.53 20.93
CA ASN A 121 -4.30 -5.22 21.03
C ASN A 121 -3.28 -5.22 22.20
N PRO A 122 -1.97 -5.14 21.94
CA PRO A 122 -1.34 -4.98 20.63
C PRO A 122 -1.37 -6.27 19.80
N CYS A 123 -1.35 -6.12 18.47
CA CYS A 123 -1.30 -7.23 17.51
C CYS A 123 0.10 -7.34 16.89
N HIS A 124 0.95 -8.23 17.41
CA HIS A 124 2.33 -8.36 16.92
C HIS A 124 2.51 -9.52 15.94
N LEU A 125 3.24 -9.27 14.86
CA LEU A 125 3.51 -10.21 13.77
C LEU A 125 5.01 -10.45 13.63
N GLU A 126 5.38 -11.66 13.22
CA GLU A 126 6.79 -12.02 13.01
C GLU A 126 7.37 -11.20 11.86
N ASN A 127 6.69 -11.17 10.70
CA ASN A 127 7.25 -10.60 9.48
C ASN A 127 6.76 -9.19 9.13
N MET A 128 6.06 -8.49 10.04
CA MET A 128 5.76 -7.06 9.90
C MET A 128 6.99 -6.22 10.23
N LYS A 129 8.10 -6.50 9.53
CA LYS A 129 9.44 -5.95 9.77
C LYS A 129 9.76 -4.73 8.90
N HIS A 130 8.85 -4.36 8.02
CA HIS A 130 9.08 -3.36 6.98
C HIS A 130 8.17 -2.16 7.15
N ALA A 131 8.67 -1.00 6.73
CA ALA A 131 7.97 0.27 6.78
C ALA A 131 6.67 0.23 5.96
N ILE A 132 5.62 0.85 6.48
CA ILE A 132 4.32 1.03 5.81
C ILE A 132 4.11 2.54 5.58
N PRO A 133 4.70 3.11 4.52
CA PRO A 133 4.62 4.55 4.25
C PRO A 133 3.39 4.95 3.44
N ALA A 134 2.71 4.00 2.81
CA ALA A 134 1.51 4.22 2.01
C ALA A 134 0.28 4.45 2.90
N GLU A 135 -0.76 5.05 2.33
CA GLU A 135 -2.11 5.03 2.92
C GLU A 135 -2.60 3.58 3.08
N ILE A 136 -3.60 3.39 3.93
CA ILE A 136 -4.25 2.10 4.18
C ILE A 136 -5.56 2.06 3.40
N ALA A 137 -5.75 1.03 2.58
CA ALA A 137 -7.03 0.83 1.91
C ALA A 137 -8.07 0.38 2.93
N ILE A 138 -9.19 1.07 3.00
CA ILE A 138 -10.30 0.76 3.92
C ILE A 138 -11.50 0.23 3.12
N LEU A 139 -12.19 -0.77 3.67
CA LEU A 139 -13.34 -1.39 3.04
C LEU A 139 -14.47 -1.56 4.06
N ASN A 140 -15.63 -0.96 3.77
CA ASN A 140 -16.92 -1.41 4.29
C ASN A 140 -17.35 -2.57 3.40
N ARG A 141 -17.29 -3.78 3.94
CA ARG A 141 -17.41 -5.02 3.19
C ARG A 141 -18.84 -5.53 3.12
N ASP A 142 -19.62 -5.32 4.17
CA ASP A 142 -21.01 -5.76 4.25
C ASP A 142 -22.02 -4.68 3.80
N PHE A 143 -21.52 -3.49 3.44
CA PHE A 143 -22.29 -2.34 2.97
C PHE A 143 -23.36 -1.89 3.97
N ASP A 144 -23.04 -1.95 5.26
CA ASP A 144 -23.90 -1.40 6.29
C ASP A 144 -24.18 0.11 6.11
N LEU A 145 -25.30 0.57 6.65
CA LEU A 145 -25.78 1.94 6.47
C LEU A 145 -24.99 2.93 7.33
N GLU A 146 -24.39 2.45 8.42
CA GLU A 146 -23.55 3.21 9.33
C GLU A 146 -22.20 3.58 8.70
N GLY A 147 -21.75 2.81 7.70
CA GLY A 147 -20.50 3.03 7.01
C GLY A 147 -19.30 2.52 7.81
N TYR A 148 -19.45 1.44 8.58
CA TYR A 148 -18.32 0.92 9.36
C TYR A 148 -17.25 0.33 8.44
N VAL A 149 -16.00 0.57 8.80
CA VAL A 149 -14.86 -0.06 8.17
C VAL A 149 -14.72 -1.44 8.79
N ASP A 150 -14.74 -2.46 7.95
CA ASP A 150 -14.66 -3.86 8.39
C ASP A 150 -13.27 -4.44 8.11
N ARG A 151 -12.62 -3.95 7.05
CA ARG A 151 -11.36 -4.49 6.58
C ARG A 151 -10.39 -3.43 6.12
N LEU A 152 -9.10 -3.68 6.39
CA LEU A 152 -7.98 -2.88 5.94
C LEU A 152 -7.02 -3.70 5.07
N TYR A 153 -6.39 -3.06 4.09
CA TYR A 153 -5.24 -3.60 3.38
C TYR A 153 -4.06 -2.63 3.40
N ALA A 154 -2.88 -3.15 3.71
CA ALA A 154 -1.65 -2.38 3.80
C ALA A 154 -0.53 -3.10 3.07
N ALA A 155 0.20 -2.38 2.22
CA ALA A 155 1.41 -2.88 1.58
C ALA A 155 2.65 -2.26 2.26
N ASP A 156 3.70 -3.06 2.47
CA ASP A 156 4.95 -2.60 3.07
C ASP A 156 6.11 -2.52 2.06
N THR A 157 7.19 -1.85 2.46
CA THR A 157 8.42 -1.72 1.65
C THR A 157 9.16 -3.05 1.44
N GLY A 158 8.84 -4.08 2.22
CA GLY A 158 9.37 -5.43 2.03
C GLY A 158 8.61 -6.25 1.00
N GLY A 159 7.51 -5.71 0.46
CA GLY A 159 6.68 -6.40 -0.51
C GLY A 159 5.58 -7.27 0.11
N ASN A 160 5.34 -7.19 1.43
CA ASN A 160 4.20 -7.90 2.03
C ASN A 160 2.92 -7.09 1.92
N VAL A 161 1.82 -7.82 1.92
CA VAL A 161 0.46 -7.28 1.97
C VAL A 161 -0.22 -7.84 3.20
N TRP A 162 -0.73 -6.95 4.03
CA TRP A 162 -1.39 -7.25 5.29
C TRP A 162 -2.88 -6.97 5.15
N ARG A 163 -3.69 -7.91 5.61
CA ARG A 163 -5.14 -7.79 5.74
C ARG A 163 -5.49 -7.67 7.22
N VAL A 164 -6.31 -6.70 7.58
CA VAL A 164 -6.80 -6.51 8.96
C VAL A 164 -8.30 -6.66 8.98
N ASP A 165 -8.83 -7.49 9.88
CA ASP A 165 -10.27 -7.59 10.15
C ASP A 165 -10.61 -6.85 11.45
N LEU A 166 -11.58 -5.93 11.38
CA LEU A 166 -12.01 -5.08 12.50
C LEU A 166 -13.26 -5.61 13.21
N GLU A 167 -13.89 -6.66 12.69
CA GLU A 167 -15.01 -7.34 13.34
C GLU A 167 -15.10 -8.83 12.96
N PRO A 168 -14.02 -9.61 13.11
CA PRO A 168 -13.99 -11.01 12.63
C PRO A 168 -15.02 -11.91 13.30
N ASP A 169 -15.47 -11.59 14.52
CA ASP A 169 -16.57 -12.28 15.21
C ASP A 169 -17.90 -11.49 15.19
N GLY A 170 -17.96 -10.41 14.42
CA GLY A 170 -19.13 -9.54 14.26
C GLY A 170 -19.39 -8.56 15.42
N THR A 171 -18.57 -8.57 16.48
CA THR A 171 -18.81 -7.71 17.66
C THR A 171 -18.23 -6.31 17.52
N GLY A 172 -17.16 -6.15 16.73
CA GLY A 172 -16.36 -4.91 16.65
C GLY A 172 -15.45 -4.66 17.87
N ALA A 173 -15.36 -5.61 18.80
CA ALA A 173 -14.50 -5.47 19.97
C ALA A 173 -13.01 -5.40 19.56
N VAL A 174 -12.29 -4.37 19.98
CA VAL A 174 -10.87 -4.17 19.64
C VAL A 174 -9.97 -5.36 20.05
N SER A 175 -10.36 -6.11 21.08
CA SER A 175 -9.66 -7.34 21.49
C SER A 175 -9.81 -8.50 20.50
N THR A 176 -10.72 -8.39 19.53
CA THR A 176 -11.02 -9.43 18.55
C THR A 176 -10.44 -9.13 17.18
N TRP A 177 -10.05 -7.86 16.94
CA TRP A 177 -9.38 -7.42 15.72
C TRP A 177 -8.13 -8.26 15.47
N GLN A 178 -7.87 -8.54 14.20
CA GLN A 178 -6.80 -9.46 13.82
C GLN A 178 -6.13 -9.03 12.52
N VAL A 179 -4.90 -9.47 12.34
CA VAL A 179 -4.13 -9.29 11.10
C VAL A 179 -3.75 -10.65 10.55
N SER A 180 -3.79 -10.79 9.24
CA SER A 180 -3.17 -11.89 8.50
C SER A 180 -2.34 -11.36 7.33
N LYS A 181 -1.23 -12.04 7.01
CA LYS A 181 -0.50 -11.77 5.77
C LYS A 181 -1.32 -12.29 4.59
N LEU A 182 -1.70 -11.39 3.68
CA LEU A 182 -2.40 -11.73 2.44
C LEU A 182 -1.42 -12.15 1.33
N ALA A 183 -0.27 -11.51 1.24
CA ALA A 183 0.72 -11.83 0.21
C ALA A 183 2.15 -11.46 0.62
N ALA A 184 3.12 -12.13 -0.01
CA ALA A 184 4.55 -11.84 0.05
C ALA A 184 5.08 -11.72 -1.39
N LEU A 185 5.26 -10.49 -1.85
CA LEU A 185 5.49 -10.14 -3.26
C LEU A 185 6.86 -9.48 -3.52
N GLY A 186 7.66 -9.31 -2.45
CA GLY A 186 8.95 -8.61 -2.50
C GLY A 186 10.06 -9.35 -3.25
N GLY A 187 9.85 -10.63 -3.60
CA GLY A 187 10.87 -11.51 -4.16
C GLY A 187 11.77 -12.17 -3.12
N SER A 188 12.62 -13.08 -3.57
CA SER A 188 13.55 -13.84 -2.70
C SER A 188 14.91 -13.18 -2.49
N THR A 189 15.25 -12.15 -3.27
CA THR A 189 16.55 -11.47 -3.29
C THR A 189 16.46 -10.02 -2.81
N THR A 190 17.63 -9.41 -2.56
CA THR A 190 17.78 -7.97 -2.31
C THR A 190 18.47 -7.32 -3.50
N PRO A 191 18.02 -6.13 -3.97
CA PRO A 191 16.88 -5.36 -3.49
C PRO A 191 15.51 -6.00 -3.82
N ARG A 192 14.50 -5.66 -3.02
CA ARG A 192 13.13 -6.20 -3.10
C ARG A 192 12.22 -5.31 -3.95
N ARG A 193 11.10 -5.87 -4.43
CA ARG A 193 9.98 -5.07 -4.95
C ARG A 193 9.30 -4.35 -3.78
N LYS A 194 9.42 -3.01 -3.74
CA LYS A 194 8.81 -2.16 -2.71
C LYS A 194 7.43 -1.66 -3.14
N PHE A 195 6.52 -1.45 -2.20
CA PHE A 195 5.24 -0.76 -2.42
C PHE A 195 5.21 0.57 -1.67
N PHE A 196 5.13 1.66 -2.42
CA PHE A 196 5.00 3.03 -1.88
C PHE A 196 3.60 3.63 -2.01
N TYR A 197 2.69 2.87 -2.62
CA TYR A 197 1.31 3.26 -2.85
C TYR A 197 0.35 2.26 -2.21
N PRO A 198 -0.83 2.72 -1.75
CA PRO A 198 -1.84 1.83 -1.20
C PRO A 198 -2.29 0.82 -2.26
N PRO A 199 -2.65 -0.42 -1.86
CA PRO A 199 -3.49 -1.27 -2.69
C PRO A 199 -4.82 -0.59 -3.00
N ASP A 200 -5.46 -0.99 -4.09
CA ASP A 200 -6.88 -0.72 -4.31
C ASP A 200 -7.66 -2.04 -4.29
N VAL A 201 -8.94 -1.99 -3.95
CA VAL A 201 -9.75 -3.18 -3.70
C VAL A 201 -11.07 -3.11 -4.45
N ALA A 202 -11.29 -4.09 -5.33
CA ALA A 202 -12.59 -4.31 -5.95
C ALA A 202 -13.32 -5.46 -5.22
N PRO A 203 -14.32 -5.17 -4.36
CA PRO A 203 -15.04 -6.21 -3.64
C PRO A 203 -15.87 -7.07 -4.61
N GLY A 204 -15.82 -8.38 -4.42
CA GLY A 204 -16.55 -9.35 -5.25
C GLY A 204 -17.47 -10.23 -4.44
N LYS A 205 -18.13 -11.20 -5.06
CA LYS A 205 -18.96 -12.15 -4.33
C LYS A 205 -18.11 -13.23 -3.64
N ASP A 206 -17.19 -13.83 -4.40
CA ASP A 206 -16.43 -15.00 -3.97
C ASP A 206 -15.03 -14.64 -3.45
N TYR A 207 -14.50 -13.49 -3.88
CA TYR A 207 -13.22 -12.95 -3.45
C TYR A 207 -13.24 -11.44 -3.63
N ASP A 208 -12.37 -10.74 -2.91
CA ASP A 208 -12.07 -9.33 -3.16
C ASP A 208 -10.76 -9.25 -3.97
N ALA A 209 -10.76 -8.50 -5.07
CA ALA A 209 -9.57 -8.33 -5.90
C ALA A 209 -8.73 -7.18 -5.33
N VAL A 210 -7.58 -7.51 -4.78
CA VAL A 210 -6.60 -6.56 -4.21
C VAL A 210 -5.53 -6.31 -5.25
N VAL A 211 -5.44 -5.08 -5.74
CA VAL A 211 -4.56 -4.69 -6.85
C VAL A 211 -3.50 -3.71 -6.39
N MET A 212 -2.29 -3.88 -6.90
CA MET A 212 -1.13 -3.10 -6.46
C MET A 212 -0.04 -3.06 -7.53
N ILE A 213 0.79 -2.02 -7.47
CA ILE A 213 1.91 -1.81 -8.39
C ILE A 213 3.18 -1.56 -7.58
N SER A 214 4.24 -2.32 -7.84
CA SER A 214 5.52 -2.09 -7.21
C SER A 214 6.30 -0.97 -7.90
N GLY A 215 7.19 -0.33 -7.14
CA GLY A 215 8.06 0.72 -7.65
C GLY A 215 8.68 1.50 -6.51
N ASP A 216 9.97 1.81 -6.65
CA ASP A 216 10.67 2.68 -5.71
C ASP A 216 10.67 4.12 -6.21
N ARG A 217 9.74 4.93 -5.70
CA ARG A 217 9.60 6.33 -6.11
C ARG A 217 10.72 7.24 -5.58
N GLU A 218 11.44 6.81 -4.54
CA GLU A 218 12.52 7.62 -3.96
C GLU A 218 13.78 7.55 -4.84
N HIS A 219 13.89 6.50 -5.68
CA HIS A 219 14.97 6.32 -6.66
C HIS A 219 14.46 6.24 -8.10
N PRO A 220 13.96 7.34 -8.68
CA PRO A 220 13.31 7.32 -9.99
C PRO A 220 14.27 7.41 -11.19
N THR A 221 15.59 7.23 -11.00
CA THR A 221 16.64 7.50 -12.01
C THR A 221 17.38 6.25 -12.49
N VAL A 222 18.31 6.42 -13.45
CA VAL A 222 19.08 5.33 -14.10
C VAL A 222 20.43 5.05 -13.41
N HIS A 223 20.90 5.91 -12.49
CA HIS A 223 22.31 5.92 -12.10
C HIS A 223 22.71 4.77 -11.17
N ASP A 224 23.15 3.63 -11.72
CA ASP A 224 23.76 2.50 -10.98
C ASP A 224 23.03 2.12 -9.67
N ASP A 225 21.72 2.40 -9.65
CA ASP A 225 20.86 2.21 -8.50
C ASP A 225 20.56 0.71 -8.43
N ALA A 226 20.74 0.08 -7.28
CA ALA A 226 20.40 -1.33 -7.13
C ALA A 226 18.92 -1.56 -7.47
N THR A 227 18.06 -0.57 -7.23
CA THR A 227 16.64 -0.59 -7.61
C THR A 227 16.36 -0.44 -9.10
N PHE A 228 17.32 -0.04 -9.94
CA PHE A 228 17.15 -0.05 -11.40
C PHE A 228 17.06 -1.49 -11.93
N GLY A 229 17.79 -2.43 -11.31
CA GLY A 229 17.75 -3.85 -11.63
C GLY A 229 16.51 -4.59 -11.12
N VAL A 230 15.64 -3.93 -10.35
CA VAL A 230 14.39 -4.54 -9.84
C VAL A 230 13.34 -4.50 -10.94
N GLN A 231 12.94 -5.67 -11.42
CA GLN A 231 11.76 -5.81 -12.28
C GLN A 231 10.49 -5.61 -11.47
N ASN A 232 9.85 -4.46 -11.67
CA ASN A 232 8.60 -4.12 -11.01
C ASN A 232 7.40 -4.77 -11.67
N ARG A 233 6.36 -4.99 -10.87
CA ARG A 233 5.19 -5.78 -11.25
C ARG A 233 3.91 -5.14 -10.78
N PHE A 234 2.92 -5.18 -11.65
CA PHE A 234 1.52 -5.11 -11.26
C PHE A 234 1.09 -6.47 -10.72
N TYR A 235 0.32 -6.47 -9.64
CA TYR A 235 -0.32 -7.67 -9.08
C TYR A 235 -1.82 -7.47 -8.95
N MET A 236 -2.57 -8.54 -9.23
CA MET A 236 -3.93 -8.75 -8.74
C MET A 236 -3.91 -9.99 -7.85
N ILE A 237 -4.24 -9.81 -6.57
CA ILE A 237 -4.32 -10.87 -5.57
C ILE A 237 -5.79 -11.06 -5.17
N LYS A 238 -6.24 -12.31 -5.11
CA LYS A 238 -7.55 -12.68 -4.58
C LYS A 238 -7.48 -12.81 -3.08
N ASP A 239 -8.20 -11.95 -2.38
CA ASP A 239 -8.62 -12.27 -1.02
C ASP A 239 -9.83 -13.20 -1.09
N GLN A 240 -9.59 -14.51 -0.92
CA GLN A 240 -10.60 -15.56 -1.04
C GLN A 240 -11.53 -15.66 0.18
N PHE A 241 -11.35 -14.79 1.18
CA PHE A 241 -12.16 -14.78 2.41
C PHE A 241 -12.96 -13.48 2.49
N PRO A 242 -14.03 -13.33 1.68
CA PRO A 242 -14.85 -12.11 1.63
C PRO A 242 -15.69 -11.86 2.90
N GLY A 243 -15.79 -12.83 3.81
CA GLY A 243 -16.47 -12.67 5.09
C GLY A 243 -15.67 -11.84 6.11
N LYS A 244 -16.20 -11.67 7.33
CA LYS A 244 -15.58 -10.83 8.36
C LYS A 244 -14.25 -11.39 8.89
N ASP A 245 -14.03 -12.70 8.75
CA ASP A 245 -12.83 -13.41 9.18
C ASP A 245 -12.10 -14.04 7.98
N GLY A 246 -10.84 -13.69 7.80
CA GLY A 246 -9.93 -14.34 6.84
C GLY A 246 -8.58 -14.69 7.46
N SER A 247 -8.58 -15.02 8.76
CA SER A 247 -7.44 -15.59 9.47
C SER A 247 -6.96 -16.92 8.88
N GLN A 248 -7.82 -17.63 8.15
CA GLN A 248 -7.51 -18.90 7.48
C GLN A 248 -6.86 -18.72 6.10
N GLY A 249 -6.67 -17.48 5.65
CA GLY A 249 -5.99 -17.17 4.40
C GLY A 249 -4.54 -17.62 4.39
N VAL A 250 -4.14 -18.33 3.34
CA VAL A 250 -2.74 -18.63 3.06
C VAL A 250 -2.19 -17.55 2.13
N PRO A 251 -1.06 -16.90 2.47
CA PRO A 251 -0.51 -15.83 1.65
C PRO A 251 -0.28 -16.27 0.20
N ALA A 252 -0.51 -15.37 -0.76
CA ALA A 252 0.01 -15.51 -2.12
C ALA A 252 1.50 -15.17 -2.15
N VAL A 253 2.33 -16.04 -2.71
CA VAL A 253 3.79 -15.88 -2.70
C VAL A 253 4.33 -15.68 -4.12
N ASP A 254 5.09 -14.60 -4.27
CA ASP A 254 6.04 -14.42 -5.38
C ASP A 254 7.46 -14.51 -4.82
N ASN A 255 8.07 -15.68 -4.99
CA ASN A 255 9.42 -15.98 -4.56
C ASN A 255 10.46 -15.86 -5.68
N THR A 256 10.10 -15.26 -6.81
CA THR A 256 11.05 -15.00 -7.90
C THR A 256 12.17 -14.08 -7.43
N ASP A 257 13.32 -14.19 -8.09
CA ASP A 257 14.35 -13.16 -8.02
C ASP A 257 13.78 -11.85 -8.61
N THR A 258 14.16 -10.72 -8.04
CA THR A 258 13.75 -9.40 -8.53
C THR A 258 14.35 -9.05 -9.88
N ALA A 259 15.40 -9.75 -10.34
CA ALA A 259 15.98 -9.59 -11.67
C ALA A 259 15.41 -10.57 -12.72
N ARG A 260 14.55 -11.53 -12.33
CA ARG A 260 14.04 -12.58 -13.23
C ARG A 260 12.54 -12.52 -13.38
N ASP A 261 12.10 -12.92 -14.57
CA ASP A 261 10.70 -13.02 -14.91
C ASP A 261 10.30 -14.49 -15.10
N ASP A 262 10.07 -15.18 -13.98
CA ASP A 262 9.71 -16.61 -13.93
C ASP A 262 8.27 -16.81 -13.41
N ASP A 263 7.64 -17.93 -13.77
CA ASP A 263 6.33 -18.32 -13.24
C ASP A 263 6.42 -18.73 -11.77
N VAL A 264 5.34 -18.51 -11.01
CA VAL A 264 5.23 -18.91 -9.59
C VAL A 264 4.01 -19.78 -9.35
N ALA A 265 4.04 -20.57 -8.27
CA ALA A 265 2.97 -21.53 -7.99
C ALA A 265 1.62 -20.87 -7.68
N ASP A 266 1.63 -19.73 -7.00
CA ASP A 266 0.41 -19.07 -6.51
C ASP A 266 -0.22 -18.09 -7.51
N LEU A 267 0.53 -17.65 -8.53
CA LEU A 267 0.15 -16.56 -9.43
C LEU A 267 0.53 -16.93 -10.87
N VAL A 268 -0.35 -16.61 -11.81
CA VAL A 268 0.03 -16.71 -13.23
C VAL A 268 0.73 -15.44 -13.68
N ARG A 269 1.78 -15.58 -14.49
CA ARG A 269 2.39 -14.46 -15.19
C ARG A 269 1.60 -14.12 -16.44
N ILE A 270 1.24 -12.86 -16.59
CA ILE A 270 0.67 -12.33 -17.82
C ILE A 270 1.78 -11.65 -18.63
N THR A 271 1.83 -11.92 -19.92
CA THR A 271 2.76 -11.31 -20.89
C THR A 271 1.99 -10.72 -22.06
N ILE A 272 2.64 -9.88 -22.86
CA ILE A 272 2.12 -9.50 -24.19
C ILE A 272 2.85 -10.34 -25.23
N ASP A 273 2.09 -11.11 -26.00
CA ASP A 273 2.63 -11.89 -27.11
C ASP A 273 3.16 -10.95 -28.21
N ALA A 274 4.45 -11.09 -28.53
CA ALA A 274 5.14 -10.21 -29.46
C ALA A 274 4.62 -10.31 -30.92
N THR A 275 3.95 -11.41 -31.27
CA THR A 275 3.44 -11.64 -32.64
C THR A 275 2.01 -11.12 -32.83
N THR A 276 1.17 -11.28 -31.82
CA THR A 276 -0.26 -10.93 -31.87
C THR A 276 -0.59 -9.62 -31.19
N ALA A 277 0.36 -9.07 -30.40
CA ALA A 277 0.16 -7.91 -29.52
C ALA A 277 -1.02 -8.09 -28.55
N LYS A 278 -1.26 -9.32 -28.11
CA LYS A 278 -2.33 -9.69 -27.18
C LYS A 278 -1.78 -10.24 -25.88
N SER A 279 -2.52 -10.01 -24.80
CA SER A 279 -2.23 -10.55 -23.49
C SER A 279 -2.32 -12.08 -23.49
N SER A 280 -1.35 -12.75 -22.86
CA SER A 280 -1.28 -14.22 -22.79
C SER A 280 -0.53 -14.70 -21.53
N PRO A 281 -1.01 -15.77 -20.87
CA PRO A 281 -2.32 -16.39 -21.06
C PRO A 281 -3.44 -15.47 -20.55
N THR A 282 -4.68 -15.72 -20.92
CA THR A 282 -5.83 -15.13 -20.20
C THR A 282 -5.91 -15.77 -18.82
N TYR A 283 -6.02 -14.95 -17.76
CA TYR A 283 -6.19 -15.47 -16.42
C TYR A 283 -7.49 -16.26 -16.29
N SER A 284 -7.36 -17.53 -15.87
CA SER A 284 -8.46 -18.49 -15.74
C SER A 284 -9.28 -18.31 -14.47
N GLY A 285 -8.78 -17.54 -13.50
CA GLY A 285 -9.39 -17.42 -12.18
C GLY A 285 -9.05 -18.54 -11.19
N THR A 286 -8.21 -19.53 -11.55
CA THR A 286 -7.99 -20.71 -10.70
C THR A 286 -6.93 -20.53 -9.61
N LEU A 287 -5.94 -19.67 -9.85
CA LEU A 287 -4.86 -19.39 -8.90
C LEU A 287 -5.24 -18.26 -7.93
N LYS A 288 -4.37 -17.94 -6.96
CA LYS A 288 -4.59 -16.83 -6.01
C LYS A 288 -4.51 -15.45 -6.67
N GLY A 289 -4.11 -15.37 -7.94
CA GLY A 289 -4.02 -14.11 -8.66
C GLY A 289 -3.20 -14.21 -9.93
N PHE A 290 -2.76 -13.06 -10.41
CA PHE A 290 -1.80 -12.93 -11.50
C PHE A 290 -0.89 -11.73 -11.29
N PHE A 291 0.20 -11.69 -12.03
CA PHE A 291 1.05 -10.50 -12.13
C PHE A 291 1.37 -10.16 -13.58
N TYR A 292 1.68 -8.90 -13.83
CA TYR A 292 2.22 -8.41 -15.08
C TYR A 292 3.52 -7.66 -14.79
N THR A 293 4.61 -8.14 -15.39
CA THR A 293 5.93 -7.51 -15.26
C THR A 293 6.04 -6.32 -16.18
N LEU A 294 6.49 -5.19 -15.62
CA LEU A 294 6.73 -4.00 -16.41
C LEU A 294 7.86 -4.30 -17.40
N PRO A 295 7.63 -4.08 -18.71
CA PRO A 295 8.48 -4.64 -19.77
C PRO A 295 9.82 -3.91 -19.92
N SER A 296 9.97 -2.72 -19.32
CA SER A 296 11.15 -1.89 -19.51
C SER A 296 12.03 -1.88 -18.27
N ASP A 297 13.35 -1.92 -18.46
CA ASP A 297 14.32 -1.86 -17.37
C ASP A 297 14.14 -0.61 -16.52
N GLY A 298 14.19 -0.78 -15.20
CA GLY A 298 13.99 0.29 -14.23
C GLY A 298 12.59 0.93 -14.23
N GLU A 299 11.64 0.43 -15.03
CA GLU A 299 10.27 0.94 -15.03
C GLU A 299 9.60 0.71 -13.66
N LYS A 300 8.96 1.75 -13.13
CA LYS A 300 8.43 1.78 -11.76
C LYS A 300 7.02 2.39 -11.76
N GLY A 301 6.13 1.87 -10.91
CA GLY A 301 4.84 2.53 -10.64
C GLY A 301 5.04 3.88 -9.96
N VAL A 302 4.29 4.91 -10.38
CA VAL A 302 4.43 6.29 -9.87
C VAL A 302 3.17 6.85 -9.23
N ASN A 303 2.10 6.06 -9.13
CA ASN A 303 0.89 6.39 -8.40
C ASN A 303 0.17 5.12 -7.91
N ALA A 304 -0.78 5.31 -6.99
CA ALA A 304 -1.67 4.24 -6.58
C ALA A 304 -2.51 3.75 -7.78
N PRO A 305 -2.73 2.43 -7.91
CA PRO A 305 -3.65 1.92 -8.89
C PRO A 305 -5.09 2.30 -8.52
N THR A 306 -5.97 2.35 -9.52
CA THR A 306 -7.39 2.59 -9.31
C THR A 306 -8.21 1.63 -10.15
N ALA A 307 -8.96 0.77 -9.49
CA ALA A 307 -9.92 -0.15 -10.07
C ALA A 307 -11.24 0.56 -10.32
N PHE A 308 -11.70 0.52 -11.56
CA PHE A 308 -13.02 1.02 -11.95
C PHE A 308 -13.64 0.13 -13.02
N GLY A 309 -14.88 -0.30 -12.79
CA GLY A 309 -15.50 -1.32 -13.62
C GLY A 309 -14.69 -2.62 -13.54
N SER A 310 -14.21 -3.13 -14.67
CA SER A 310 -13.35 -4.32 -14.74
C SER A 310 -11.86 -4.01 -14.93
N THR A 311 -11.48 -2.73 -14.93
CA THR A 311 -10.13 -2.27 -15.34
C THR A 311 -9.45 -1.51 -14.22
N VAL A 312 -8.15 -1.74 -14.07
CA VAL A 312 -7.26 -1.01 -13.18
C VAL A 312 -6.41 -0.05 -13.98
N TYR A 313 -6.31 1.19 -13.52
CA TYR A 313 -5.54 2.26 -14.12
C TYR A 313 -4.37 2.62 -13.21
N PHE A 314 -3.16 2.71 -13.76
CA PHE A 314 -2.00 3.26 -13.09
C PHE A 314 -0.99 3.80 -14.10
N GLY A 315 -0.11 4.68 -13.64
CA GLY A 315 0.99 5.24 -14.39
C GLY A 315 2.33 4.66 -13.95
N THR A 316 3.26 4.58 -14.89
CA THR A 316 4.66 4.22 -14.64
C THR A 316 5.59 5.29 -15.19
N ASN A 317 6.83 5.26 -14.71
CA ASN A 317 7.94 5.97 -15.29
C ASN A 317 9.07 5.00 -15.58
N GLN A 318 9.50 4.95 -16.83
CA GLN A 318 10.75 4.31 -17.22
C GLN A 318 11.85 5.37 -17.25
N PRO A 319 12.84 5.31 -16.36
CA PRO A 319 13.96 6.24 -16.40
C PRO A 319 14.82 5.97 -17.63
N LYS A 320 15.30 7.04 -18.28
CA LYS A 320 16.13 6.96 -19.48
C LYS A 320 17.49 7.58 -19.20
N ALA A 321 18.57 6.91 -19.62
CA ALA A 321 19.91 7.48 -19.53
C ALA A 321 19.97 8.78 -20.36
N PRO A 322 20.70 9.81 -19.90
CA PRO A 322 20.97 10.97 -20.72
C PRO A 322 21.67 10.55 -22.01
N ASP A 323 21.32 11.19 -23.13
CA ASP A 323 22.00 10.94 -24.40
C ASP A 323 23.45 11.44 -24.30
N THR A 324 24.39 10.69 -24.87
CA THR A 324 25.83 11.01 -24.88
C THR A 324 26.13 12.38 -25.51
N TYR A 325 25.21 12.91 -26.31
CA TYR A 325 25.36 14.17 -27.06
C TYR A 325 24.49 15.33 -26.54
N THR A 326 23.68 15.14 -25.49
CA THR A 326 22.88 16.23 -24.91
C THR A 326 23.04 16.28 -23.39
N CYS A 327 23.19 17.49 -22.84
CA CYS A 327 23.09 17.71 -21.39
C CYS A 327 21.63 17.69 -20.90
N GLU A 328 20.68 17.28 -21.76
CA GLU A 328 19.29 17.12 -21.39
C GLU A 328 19.08 15.70 -20.86
N ALA A 329 19.08 15.57 -19.53
CA ALA A 329 18.46 14.41 -18.89
C ALA A 329 16.97 14.42 -19.28
N GLY A 330 16.60 13.51 -20.18
CA GLY A 330 15.21 13.24 -20.51
C GLY A 330 14.49 12.75 -19.26
N LEU A 331 13.23 13.15 -19.07
CA LEU A 331 12.46 12.83 -17.86
C LEU A 331 12.05 11.35 -17.75
N GLY A 332 12.54 10.49 -18.66
CA GLY A 332 12.05 9.14 -18.85
C GLY A 332 10.79 9.06 -19.72
N THR A 333 10.30 7.85 -19.91
CA THR A 333 9.03 7.56 -20.60
C THR A 333 7.94 7.39 -19.56
N ALA A 334 6.92 8.25 -19.59
CA ALA A 334 5.70 8.05 -18.81
C ALA A 334 4.72 7.17 -19.59
N ARG A 335 4.15 6.17 -18.94
CA ARG A 335 3.18 5.26 -19.54
C ARG A 335 1.97 5.06 -18.64
N SER A 336 0.79 5.00 -19.24
CA SER A 336 -0.45 4.57 -18.57
C SER A 336 -0.68 3.10 -18.86
N TYR A 337 -1.07 2.33 -17.85
CA TYR A 337 -1.48 0.93 -17.95
C TYR A 337 -2.94 0.77 -17.58
N HIS A 338 -3.67 0.06 -18.43
CA HIS A 338 -5.05 -0.35 -18.22
C HIS A 338 -5.08 -1.87 -18.19
N ILE A 339 -5.32 -2.46 -17.02
CA ILE A 339 -5.29 -3.92 -16.83
C ILE A 339 -6.67 -4.41 -16.41
N ASN A 340 -7.24 -5.35 -17.15
CA ASN A 340 -8.46 -6.02 -16.72
C ASN A 340 -8.14 -6.98 -15.56
N TYR A 341 -8.67 -6.71 -14.37
CA TYR A 341 -8.31 -7.49 -13.19
C TYR A 341 -9.02 -8.85 -13.10
N PHE A 342 -9.96 -9.16 -14.01
CA PHE A 342 -10.54 -10.50 -14.15
C PHE A 342 -9.78 -11.38 -15.12
N THR A 343 -9.26 -10.81 -16.21
CA THR A 343 -8.67 -11.58 -17.32
C THR A 343 -7.17 -11.41 -17.45
N GLY A 344 -6.58 -10.41 -16.81
CA GLY A 344 -5.20 -10.01 -17.03
C GLY A 344 -4.97 -9.24 -18.33
N ASP A 345 -5.99 -8.91 -19.12
CA ASP A 345 -5.77 -8.20 -20.38
C ASP A 345 -5.12 -6.82 -20.15
N VAL A 346 -3.94 -6.60 -20.72
CA VAL A 346 -3.11 -5.40 -20.53
C VAL A 346 -3.13 -4.55 -21.78
N LYS A 347 -3.38 -3.24 -21.59
CA LYS A 347 -3.14 -2.20 -22.58
C LYS A 347 -2.25 -1.13 -21.98
N SER A 348 -1.38 -0.54 -22.79
CA SER A 348 -0.54 0.57 -22.35
C SER A 348 -0.45 1.68 -23.39
N PHE A 349 -0.23 2.90 -22.90
CA PHE A 349 -0.17 4.12 -23.72
C PHE A 349 0.94 5.03 -23.20
N ASP A 350 1.85 5.45 -24.09
CA ASP A 350 2.89 6.41 -23.73
C ASP A 350 2.32 7.84 -23.72
N PHE A 351 2.68 8.62 -22.71
CA PHE A 351 2.32 10.04 -22.64
C PHE A 351 3.31 10.89 -23.42
N VAL A 352 2.78 11.77 -24.28
CA VAL A 352 3.57 12.79 -24.97
C VAL A 352 4.06 13.82 -23.96
N GLY A 353 5.39 14.02 -23.87
CA GLY A 353 6.01 14.98 -22.94
C GLY A 353 6.86 14.35 -21.84
N GLY A 354 6.84 13.01 -21.69
CA GLY A 354 7.77 12.27 -20.83
C GLY A 354 7.41 12.22 -19.33
N GLY A 355 8.37 11.74 -18.54
CA GLY A 355 8.23 11.33 -17.13
C GLY A 355 8.30 12.40 -16.03
N LEU A 356 8.59 11.95 -14.80
CA LEU A 356 8.43 12.69 -13.54
C LEU A 356 8.99 14.13 -13.60
N PRO A 357 8.25 15.14 -13.08
CA PRO A 357 8.74 16.52 -13.10
C PRO A 357 10.04 16.66 -12.30
N ARG A 358 10.99 17.45 -12.82
CA ARG A 358 12.26 17.74 -12.11
C ARG A 358 11.94 18.29 -10.71
N ARG A 359 12.55 17.70 -9.66
CA ARG A 359 12.54 18.30 -8.31
C ARG A 359 13.14 19.71 -8.43
N ARG A 360 12.31 20.76 -8.33
CA ARG A 360 12.81 22.10 -8.03
C ARG A 360 13.16 22.08 -6.54
N TRP A 361 14.46 22.15 -6.27
CA TRP A 361 15.01 22.38 -4.93
C TRP A 361 14.59 23.75 -4.41
#